data_AF-A0A1H8F0U2-F1
#
_entry.id   AF-A0A1H8F0U2-F1
#
_cell.length_a   1.000
_cell.length_b   1.000
_cell.length_c   1.000
_cell.angle_alpha   90.00
_cell.angle_beta   90.00
_cell.angle_gamma   90.00
#
_symmetry.space_group_name_H-M   'P 1'
#
loop_
_entity.id
_entity.type
_entity.pdbx_description
1 polymer ?
#
loop_
_entity_poly.entity_id
_entity_poly.type
_entity_poly.pdbx_seq_one_letter_code
_entity_poly.pdbx_strand_id
1 'polypeptide(L)'
;MLNNKRLLYIGLFIVVFIAAVSVTVFFDEVGETTEAEKPTLIQLEEEGRPDAATMGLVGVPPTKPADHIDRWVPELRHEGCLTCHQVGASGAPKPPEDHYIDGNQDGQIFRDNCIQCHATQNDQKTAFNSVE
;
A
#
# COMPACT_ATOMS: atom_id res chain seq x y z
N MET A 1 54.84 -11.26 8.89
CA MET A 1 54.44 -9.87 9.18
C MET A 1 53.26 -9.52 8.30
N LEU A 2 52.02 -9.58 8.82
CA LEU A 2 50.89 -9.03 8.08
C LEU A 2 51.10 -7.52 7.97
N ASN A 3 51.29 -7.03 6.75
CA ASN A 3 51.63 -5.63 6.45
C ASN A 3 50.63 -4.67 7.14
N ASN A 4 51.12 -3.83 8.06
CA ASN A 4 50.33 -2.82 8.79
C ASN A 4 49.46 -1.94 7.87
N LYS A 5 49.88 -1.72 6.62
CA LYS A 5 49.09 -1.01 5.60
C LYS A 5 47.78 -1.73 5.27
N ARG A 6 47.77 -3.06 5.24
CA ARG A 6 46.60 -3.90 4.94
C ARG A 6 45.57 -3.84 6.07
N LEU A 7 46.03 -3.81 7.32
CA LEU A 7 45.16 -3.61 8.50
C LEU A 7 44.53 -2.22 8.49
N LEU A 8 45.27 -1.19 8.05
CA LEU A 8 44.78 0.18 7.95
C LEU A 8 43.67 0.32 6.89
N TYR A 9 43.83 -0.29 5.72
CA TYR A 9 42.77 -0.31 4.69
C TYR A 9 41.53 -1.09 5.12
N ILE A 10 41.69 -2.22 5.84
CA ILE A 10 40.56 -2.99 6.37
C ILE A 10 39.80 -2.16 7.42
N GLY A 11 40.51 -1.49 8.33
CA GLY A 11 39.88 -0.62 9.33
C GLY A 11 39.11 0.54 8.69
N LEU A 12 39.69 1.17 7.66
CA LEU A 12 39.04 2.28 6.95
C LEU A 12 37.79 1.81 6.18
N PHE A 13 37.85 0.64 5.56
CA PHE A 13 36.69 0.04 4.89
C PHE A 13 35.54 -0.25 5.87
N ILE A 14 35.84 -0.80 7.05
CA ILE A 14 34.83 -1.09 8.08
C ILE A 14 34.16 0.20 8.57
N VAL A 15 34.93 1.28 8.78
CA VAL A 15 34.36 2.57 9.21
C VAL A 15 33.43 3.16 8.14
N VAL A 16 33.83 3.13 6.87
CA VAL A 16 33.01 3.62 5.76
C VAL A 16 31.75 2.77 5.61
N PHE A 17 31.87 1.46 5.75
CA PHE A 17 30.73 0.54 5.67
C PHE A 17 29.72 0.79 6.80
N ILE A 18 30.18 0.95 8.04
CA ILE A 18 29.31 1.27 9.19
C ILE A 18 28.61 2.61 8.98
N ALA A 19 29.33 3.64 8.50
CA ALA A 19 28.76 4.95 8.22
C ALA A 19 27.68 4.88 7.13
N ALA A 20 27.92 4.14 6.05
CA ALA A 20 26.95 3.96 4.98
C ALA A 20 25.67 3.26 5.45
N VAL A 21 25.80 2.17 6.21
CA VAL A 21 24.66 1.42 6.76
C VAL A 21 23.87 2.26 7.76
N SER A 22 24.56 3.04 8.61
CA SER A 22 23.90 3.90 9.61
C SER A 22 23.04 4.97 8.94
N VAL A 23 23.53 5.55 7.84
CA VAL A 23 22.78 6.54 7.06
C VAL A 23 21.53 5.93 6.44
N THR A 24 21.62 4.73 5.86
CA THR A 24 20.45 4.08 5.24
C THR A 24 19.36 3.74 6.26
N VAL A 25 19.72 3.29 7.47
CA VAL A 25 18.73 2.97 8.51
C VAL A 25 18.05 4.24 9.05
N PHE A 26 18.80 5.34 9.23
CA PHE A 26 18.25 6.58 9.74
C PHE A 26 17.27 7.27 8.77
N PHE A 27 17.40 7.01 7.46
CA PHE A 27 16.51 7.59 6.45
C PHE A 27 15.24 6.77 6.19
N ASP A 28 15.21 5.48 6.53
CA ASP A 28 13.99 4.66 6.46
C ASP A 28 12.97 5.07 7.54
N GLU A 29 13.44 5.55 8.69
CA GLU A 29 12.59 5.89 9.84
C GLU A 29 11.84 7.23 9.69
N VAL A 30 12.20 8.05 8.69
CA VAL A 30 11.57 9.37 8.42
C VAL A 30 10.47 9.26 7.35
N GLY A 31 10.13 8.04 6.91
CA GLY A 31 8.94 7.78 6.12
C GLY A 31 7.68 7.87 6.97
N GLU A 32 7.22 9.09 7.24
CA GLU A 32 5.96 9.36 7.93
C GLU A 32 4.81 8.62 7.23
N THR A 33 4.33 7.56 7.86
CA THR A 33 3.13 6.85 7.46
C THR A 33 1.94 7.76 7.78
N THR A 34 1.54 8.59 6.82
CA THR A 34 0.20 9.17 6.83
C THR A 34 -0.80 8.03 6.73
N GLU A 35 -1.27 7.57 7.88
CA GLU A 35 -2.43 6.69 8.00
C GLU A 35 -3.57 7.39 7.27
N ALA A 36 -4.01 6.80 6.15
CA ALA A 36 -5.10 7.37 5.36
C ALA A 36 -6.34 7.49 6.27
N GLU A 37 -6.80 8.72 6.48
CA GLU A 37 -7.99 9.01 7.28
C GLU A 37 -9.15 8.16 6.75
N LYS A 38 -9.63 7.25 7.60
CA LYS A 38 -10.76 6.39 7.23
C LYS A 38 -11.95 7.29 6.93
N PRO A 39 -12.62 7.15 5.78
CA PRO A 39 -13.74 8.00 5.44
C PRO A 39 -14.81 7.90 6.53
N THR A 40 -15.19 9.04 7.09
CA THR A 40 -16.26 9.14 8.07
C THR A 40 -17.56 8.65 7.44
N LEU A 41 -18.16 7.63 8.06
CA LEU A 41 -19.39 7.03 7.57
C LEU A 41 -20.57 7.67 8.30
N ILE A 42 -21.42 8.39 7.55
CA ILE A 42 -22.59 9.12 8.07
C ILE A 42 -23.47 8.22 8.96
N GLN A 43 -23.57 6.92 8.63
CA GLN A 43 -24.33 5.97 9.44
C GLN A 43 -23.78 5.62 10.82
N LEU A 44 -22.55 6.04 11.13
CA LEU A 44 -21.93 5.82 12.44
C LEU A 44 -22.04 7.05 13.35
N GLU A 45 -22.40 8.21 12.80
CA GLU A 45 -22.44 9.48 13.54
C GLU A 45 -23.88 9.98 13.82
N GLU A 46 -24.83 9.70 12.92
CA GLU A 46 -26.20 10.19 13.08
C GLU A 46 -27.03 9.29 14.01
N GLU A 47 -27.75 9.91 14.96
CA GLU A 47 -28.79 9.23 15.72
C GLU A 47 -30.04 9.04 14.83
N GLY A 48 -30.31 7.80 14.42
CA GLY A 48 -31.49 7.46 13.61
C GLY A 48 -31.17 6.48 12.48
N ARG A 49 -32.03 6.42 11.45
CA ARG A 49 -31.77 5.66 10.22
C ARG A 49 -31.34 6.63 9.11
N PRO A 50 -30.06 6.65 8.71
CA PRO A 50 -29.56 7.49 7.63
C PRO A 50 -30.18 7.12 6.28
N ASP A 51 -30.16 8.06 5.35
CA ASP A 51 -30.56 7.79 3.96
C ASP A 51 -29.62 6.74 3.35
N ALA A 52 -30.19 5.65 2.84
CA ALA A 52 -29.45 4.56 2.21
C ALA A 52 -28.58 5.04 1.03
N ALA A 53 -28.95 6.14 0.37
CA ALA A 53 -28.14 6.75 -0.69
C ALA A 53 -26.82 7.36 -0.19
N THR A 54 -26.71 7.63 1.11
CA THR A 54 -25.55 8.27 1.76
C THR A 54 -24.75 7.29 2.61
N MET A 55 -25.26 6.07 2.81
CA MET A 55 -24.58 5.04 3.59
C MET A 55 -23.40 4.46 2.81
N GLY A 56 -22.21 4.50 3.40
CA GLY A 56 -21.05 3.77 2.87
C GLY A 56 -21.00 2.35 3.40
N LEU A 57 -20.31 1.44 2.71
CA LEU A 57 -20.09 0.09 3.23
C LEU A 57 -18.78 0.03 4.01
N VAL A 58 -18.85 -0.44 5.26
CA VAL A 58 -17.66 -0.63 6.11
C VAL A 58 -16.84 -1.81 5.60
N GLY A 59 -15.53 -1.62 5.43
CA GLY A 59 -14.61 -2.71 5.10
C GLY A 59 -14.76 -3.26 3.68
N VAL A 60 -15.43 -2.53 2.79
CA VAL A 60 -15.51 -2.92 1.38
C VAL A 60 -14.22 -2.51 0.67
N PRO A 61 -13.59 -3.42 -0.09
CA PRO A 61 -12.42 -3.09 -0.88
C PRO A 61 -12.70 -1.91 -1.81
N PRO A 62 -11.81 -0.90 -1.89
CA PRO A 62 -11.98 0.20 -2.82
C PRO A 62 -12.02 -0.31 -4.26
N THR A 63 -12.87 0.30 -5.08
CA THR A 63 -12.94 -0.04 -6.50
C THR A 63 -11.66 0.38 -7.21
N LYS A 64 -11.23 -0.44 -8.17
CA LYS A 64 -10.13 -0.11 -9.06
C LYS A 64 -10.55 1.02 -10.01
N PRO A 65 -9.75 2.07 -10.19
CA PRO A 65 -10.03 3.11 -11.18
C PRO A 65 -10.11 2.55 -12.61
N ALA A 66 -10.89 3.19 -13.47
CA ALA A 66 -11.11 2.72 -14.84
C ALA A 66 -9.81 2.63 -15.67
N ASP A 67 -8.86 3.54 -15.46
CA ASP A 67 -7.55 3.57 -16.11
C ASP A 67 -6.54 2.53 -15.56
N HIS A 68 -6.96 1.73 -14.58
CA HIS A 68 -6.17 0.63 -14.01
C HIS A 68 -6.66 -0.75 -14.49
N ILE A 69 -7.63 -0.81 -15.42
CA ILE A 69 -8.23 -2.07 -15.85
C ILE A 69 -7.20 -3.05 -16.42
N ASP A 70 -6.29 -2.55 -17.27
CA ASP A 70 -5.26 -3.32 -17.98
C ASP A 70 -3.95 -3.50 -17.20
N ARG A 71 -3.88 -3.01 -15.95
CA ARG A 71 -2.67 -3.14 -15.12
C ARG A 71 -2.53 -4.51 -14.45
N TRP A 72 -3.57 -5.32 -14.47
CA TRP A 72 -3.51 -6.70 -13.98
C TRP A 72 -2.88 -7.60 -15.04
N VAL A 73 -1.75 -8.20 -14.70
CA VAL A 73 -1.05 -9.20 -15.52
C VAL A 73 -1.12 -10.54 -14.78
N PRO A 74 -1.89 -11.54 -15.26
CA PRO A 74 -2.09 -12.81 -14.56
C PRO A 74 -0.79 -13.51 -14.15
N GLU A 75 0.24 -13.38 -14.97
CA GLU A 75 1.56 -13.98 -14.77
C GLU A 75 2.33 -13.33 -13.61
N LEU A 76 2.13 -12.02 -13.38
CA LEU A 76 2.78 -11.27 -12.29
C LEU A 76 1.93 -11.23 -11.02
N ARG A 77 0.62 -11.53 -11.13
CA ARG A 77 -0.33 -11.46 -10.02
C ARG A 77 -0.22 -10.11 -9.27
N HIS A 78 -0.18 -10.14 -7.94
CA HIS A 78 0.00 -8.97 -7.09
C HIS A 78 1.27 -8.15 -7.39
N GLU A 79 2.35 -8.75 -7.89
CA GLU A 79 3.63 -8.04 -8.10
C GLU A 79 3.49 -6.88 -9.10
N GLY A 80 2.64 -7.03 -10.12
CA GLY A 80 2.34 -5.97 -11.07
C GLY A 80 1.65 -4.77 -10.41
N CYS A 81 0.75 -5.03 -9.45
CA CYS A 81 0.09 -3.97 -8.69
C CYS A 81 1.04 -3.32 -7.68
N LEU A 82 1.87 -4.13 -7.01
CA LEU A 82 2.82 -3.67 -5.99
C LEU A 82 3.95 -2.79 -6.54
N THR A 83 4.20 -2.82 -7.85
CA THR A 83 5.14 -1.91 -8.50
C THR A 83 4.87 -0.44 -8.16
N CYS A 84 3.59 -0.08 -7.99
CA CYS A 84 3.22 1.24 -7.45
C CYS A 84 2.78 1.14 -5.98
N HIS A 85 1.92 0.17 -5.65
CA HIS A 85 1.28 0.10 -4.34
C HIS A 85 2.22 -0.29 -3.19
N GLN A 86 3.46 -0.73 -3.42
CA GLN A 86 4.42 -0.98 -2.33
C GLN A 86 5.47 0.13 -2.17
N VAL A 87 5.54 1.04 -3.14
CA VAL A 87 6.61 2.05 -3.23
C VAL A 87 6.08 3.40 -2.76
N GLY A 88 6.54 3.89 -1.62
CA GLY A 88 6.09 5.17 -1.04
C GLY A 88 6.27 6.37 -1.99
N ALA A 89 7.24 6.32 -2.90
CA ALA A 89 7.49 7.38 -3.88
C ALA A 89 6.44 7.47 -5.00
N SER A 90 5.57 6.47 -5.19
CA SER A 90 4.59 6.45 -6.29
C SER A 90 3.34 7.29 -5.99
N GLY A 91 3.10 7.62 -4.72
CA GLY A 91 1.85 8.23 -4.25
C GLY A 91 0.65 7.27 -4.23
N ALA A 92 0.81 6.02 -4.67
CA ALA A 92 -0.23 5.01 -4.55
C ALA A 92 -0.30 4.50 -3.10
N PRO A 93 -1.51 4.32 -2.54
CA PRO A 93 -1.66 3.85 -1.17
C PRO A 93 -1.13 2.43 -1.01
N LYS A 94 -0.36 2.21 0.06
CA LYS A 94 0.09 0.88 0.46
C LYS A 94 -1.10 0.02 0.90
N PRO A 95 -1.18 -1.26 0.49
CA PRO A 95 -2.21 -2.15 1.01
C PRO A 95 -2.15 -2.20 2.54
N PRO A 96 -3.29 -2.22 3.25
CA PRO A 96 -3.31 -2.31 4.70
C PRO A 96 -2.77 -3.66 5.21
N GLU A 97 -2.48 -3.75 6.51
CA GLU A 97 -1.91 -4.93 7.18
C GLU A 97 -2.66 -6.24 6.88
N ASP A 98 -3.98 -6.18 6.72
CA ASP A 98 -4.85 -7.33 6.44
C ASP A 98 -4.67 -7.97 5.04
N HIS A 99 -3.75 -7.43 4.23
CA HIS A 99 -3.31 -8.00 2.96
C HIS A 99 -2.07 -8.89 3.09
N TYR A 100 -1.39 -8.82 4.24
CA TYR A 100 -0.09 -9.46 4.49
C TYR A 100 -0.21 -10.59 5.50
N ILE A 101 0.68 -11.59 5.36
CA ILE A 101 0.81 -12.67 6.34
C ILE A 101 1.20 -12.04 7.68
N ASP A 102 0.48 -12.43 8.74
CA ASP A 102 0.68 -11.96 10.10
C ASP A 102 0.58 -10.42 10.28
N GLY A 103 -0.02 -9.70 9.33
CA GLY A 103 -0.16 -8.25 9.39
C GLY A 103 1.11 -7.46 9.04
N ASN A 104 2.20 -8.13 8.64
CA ASN A 104 3.45 -7.45 8.35
C ASN A 104 3.46 -6.83 6.94
N GLN A 105 3.27 -5.51 6.84
CA GLN A 105 3.26 -4.78 5.57
C GLN A 105 4.57 -4.80 4.77
N ASP A 106 5.66 -5.27 5.36
CA ASP A 106 6.94 -5.50 4.67
C ASP A 106 7.17 -6.99 4.35
N GLY A 107 6.23 -7.83 4.77
CA GLY A 107 6.21 -9.26 4.55
C GLY A 107 5.53 -9.68 3.26
N GLN A 108 5.19 -10.97 3.20
CA GLN A 108 4.54 -11.56 2.04
C GLN A 108 3.04 -11.25 2.03
N ILE A 109 2.52 -10.87 0.85
CA ILE A 109 1.07 -10.76 0.63
C ILE A 109 0.47 -12.16 0.49
N PHE A 110 -0.64 -12.41 1.19
CA PHE A 110 -1.45 -13.63 0.98
C PHE A 110 -2.69 -13.36 0.11
N ARG A 111 -3.15 -12.11 0.06
CA ARG A 111 -4.23 -11.67 -0.85
C ARG A 111 -3.65 -11.31 -2.21
N ASP A 112 -3.09 -12.31 -2.90
CA ASP A 112 -2.24 -12.11 -4.07
C ASP A 112 -2.99 -11.88 -5.40
N ASN A 113 -4.32 -11.92 -5.38
CA ASN A 113 -5.19 -11.74 -6.53
C ASN A 113 -6.12 -10.55 -6.32
N CYS A 114 -5.55 -9.35 -6.42
CA CYS A 114 -6.17 -8.07 -6.08
C CYS A 114 -7.54 -7.87 -6.77
N ILE A 115 -7.65 -8.28 -8.04
CA ILE A 115 -8.86 -8.08 -8.86
C ILE A 115 -10.06 -8.91 -8.42
N GLN A 116 -9.89 -9.92 -7.54
CA GLN A 116 -11.01 -10.67 -6.98
C GLN A 116 -11.89 -9.82 -6.05
N CYS A 117 -11.28 -8.80 -5.44
CA CYS A 117 -11.93 -7.93 -4.47
C CYS A 117 -12.00 -6.47 -4.96
N HIS A 118 -10.95 -5.97 -5.61
CA HIS A 118 -10.89 -4.62 -6.15
C HIS A 118 -11.45 -4.54 -7.58
N ALA A 119 -12.78 -4.63 -7.68
CA ALA A 119 -13.48 -4.54 -8.95
C ALA A 119 -13.37 -3.15 -9.57
N THR A 120 -13.31 -3.07 -10.91
CA THR A 120 -13.42 -1.79 -11.62
C THR A 120 -14.84 -1.27 -11.49
N GLN A 121 -15.00 0.01 -11.14
CA GLN A 121 -16.32 0.62 -11.18
C GLN A 121 -16.63 1.07 -12.61
N ASN A 122 -17.78 0.68 -13.14
CA ASN A 122 -18.29 1.21 -14.39
C ASN A 122 -19.07 2.49 -14.06
N ASP A 123 -18.69 3.63 -14.63
CA ASP A 123 -19.31 4.95 -14.35
C ASP A 123 -20.73 5.10 -14.95
N GLN A 124 -21.37 3.97 -15.22
CA GLN A 124 -22.78 3.91 -15.57
C GLN A 124 -23.56 3.86 -14.26
N LYS A 125 -24.14 4.99 -13.86
CA LYS A 125 -25.10 5.01 -12.74
C LYS A 125 -26.14 3.93 -13.00
N THR A 126 -26.29 2.99 -12.07
CA THR A 126 -27.40 2.04 -12.11
C THR A 126 -28.71 2.83 -12.13
N ALA A 127 -29.54 2.61 -13.16
CA ALA A 127 -30.82 3.29 -13.38
C ALA A 127 -31.91 2.87 -12.37
N PHE A 128 -31.55 2.68 -11.10
CA PHE A 128 -32.49 2.25 -10.07
C PHE A 128 -33.35 3.40 -9.54
N ASN A 129 -32.88 4.66 -9.72
CA ASN A 129 -33.57 5.89 -9.29
C ASN A 129 -33.85 6.85 -10.46
N SER A 130 -33.82 6.40 -11.73
CA SER A 130 -34.30 7.25 -12.82
C SER A 130 -35.82 7.26 -12.74
N VAL A 131 -36.37 8.41 -12.34
CA VAL A 131 -37.80 8.68 -12.33
C VAL A 131 -38.34 8.46 -13.75
N GLU A 132 -39.24 7.50 -13.94
CA GLU A 132 -40.17 7.50 -15.08
C GLU A 132 -41.25 8.57 -14.87
#